data_AF-A0A929I631-F1
#
_entry.id   AF-A0A929I631-F1
#
_cell.length_a   1.000
_cell.length_b   1.000
_cell.length_c   1.000
_cell.angle_alpha   90.00
_cell.angle_beta   90.00
_cell.angle_gamma   90.00
#
_symmetry.space_group_name_H-M   'P 1'
#
loop_
_entity.id
_entity.type
_entity.pdbx_description
1 polymer ?
#
loop_
_entity_poly.entity_id
_entity_poly.type
_entity_poly.pdbx_seq_one_letter_code
_entity_poly.pdbx_strand_id
1 'polypeptide(L)'
;MALLGRNKPPYKEWKLEELNYTVHSPVIRPVGDELWVAGRAFSEQLPPSMLPPEPSPEKIASLARQDERLAKSPQDWHTAIWRIVGDQLEPILVLPSRGDNAYPGMVVEEDRLLISYYSQHDVDNGPTPKPGEYASEIYLAEIIK
;
A
#
# COMPACT_ATOMS: atom_id res chain seq x y z
N MET A 1 -5.17 -14.17 -1.19
CA MET A 1 -4.11 -14.05 -0.16
C MET A 1 -2.76 -14.25 -0.80
N ALA A 2 -1.70 -13.64 -0.26
CA ALA A 2 -0.33 -13.87 -0.71
C ALA A 2 0.22 -15.19 -0.16
N LEU A 3 1.24 -15.76 -0.82
CA LEU A 3 1.90 -17.00 -0.39
C LEU A 3 3.35 -16.72 0.03
N LEU A 4 3.76 -17.28 1.16
CA LEU A 4 5.14 -17.31 1.61
C LEU A 4 5.79 -18.64 1.24
N GLY A 5 6.66 -18.61 0.22
CA GLY A 5 7.45 -19.74 -0.20
C GLY A 5 8.74 -19.87 0.59
N ARG A 6 8.98 -21.03 1.18
CA ARG A 6 10.26 -21.37 1.84
C ARG A 6 10.92 -22.54 1.14
N ASN A 7 12.23 -22.45 1.00
CA ASN A 7 13.06 -23.47 0.39
C ASN A 7 14.45 -23.46 1.04
N LYS A 8 15.17 -24.56 0.93
CA LYS A 8 16.57 -24.70 1.35
C LYS A 8 17.39 -25.23 0.17
N PRO A 9 18.69 -24.91 0.08
CA PRO A 9 19.57 -25.52 -0.91
C PRO A 9 19.38 -27.05 -0.93
N PRO A 10 19.29 -27.71 -2.11
CA PRO A 10 19.57 -27.20 -3.46
C PRO A 10 18.36 -26.58 -4.19
N TYR A 11 17.37 -26.07 -3.46
CA TYR A 11 16.22 -25.33 -3.99
C TYR A 11 15.24 -26.13 -4.86
N LYS A 12 15.07 -27.42 -4.57
CA LYS A 12 14.23 -28.32 -5.39
C LYS A 12 12.78 -28.41 -4.94
N GLU A 13 12.49 -28.12 -3.69
CA GLU A 13 11.15 -28.29 -3.11
C GLU A 13 10.73 -27.03 -2.35
N TRP A 14 9.50 -26.59 -2.58
CA TRP A 14 8.95 -25.40 -1.93
C TRP A 14 7.89 -25.79 -0.91
N LYS A 15 8.04 -25.31 0.32
CA LYS A 15 6.94 -25.27 1.28
C LYS A 15 6.22 -23.94 1.12
N LEU A 16 4.94 -23.99 0.78
CA LEU A 16 4.10 -22.80 0.63
C LEU A 16 3.20 -22.68 1.86
N GLU A 17 3.15 -21.49 2.45
CA GLU A 17 2.21 -21.12 3.50
C GLU A 17 1.38 -19.93 3.02
N GLU A 18 0.08 -19.91 3.34
CA GLU A 18 -0.78 -18.78 3.03
C GLU A 18 -0.61 -17.67 4.08
N LEU A 19 -0.41 -16.43 3.63
CA LEU A 19 -0.37 -15.26 4.50
C LEU A 19 -1.78 -14.73 4.75
N ASN A 20 -1.97 -14.03 5.87
CA ASN A 20 -3.25 -13.44 6.29
C ASN A 20 -3.70 -12.20 5.48
N TYR A 21 -2.89 -11.70 4.53
CA TYR A 21 -3.25 -10.58 3.65
C TYR A 21 -2.99 -10.91 2.18
N THR A 22 -3.79 -10.30 1.31
CA THR A 22 -3.40 -10.13 -0.09
C THR A 22 -2.36 -9.02 -0.16
N VAL A 23 -1.22 -9.30 -0.79
CA VAL A 23 -0.17 -8.30 -0.99
C VAL A 23 0.22 -8.29 -2.45
N HIS A 24 -0.16 -7.24 -3.15
CA HIS A 24 0.20 -6.99 -4.54
C HIS A 24 1.46 -6.13 -4.62
N SER A 25 2.33 -6.49 -5.56
CA SER A 25 3.60 -5.79 -5.86
C SER A 25 4.44 -5.48 -4.61
N PRO A 26 4.79 -6.50 -3.79
CA PRO A 26 5.49 -6.26 -2.54
C PRO A 26 6.93 -5.77 -2.75
N VAL A 27 7.37 -4.89 -1.87
CA VAL A 27 8.79 -4.62 -1.59
C VAL A 27 9.08 -5.03 -0.15
N ILE A 28 10.20 -5.73 0.07
CA ILE A 28 10.61 -6.21 1.40
C ILE A 28 11.97 -5.59 1.74
N ARG A 29 12.12 -5.07 2.95
CA ARG A 29 13.40 -4.55 3.48
C ARG A 29 13.62 -4.98 4.94
N PRO A 30 14.88 -5.22 5.35
CA PRO A 30 15.20 -5.34 6.76
C PRO A 30 15.04 -3.99 7.48
N VAL A 31 14.43 -3.99 8.66
CA VAL A 31 14.25 -2.82 9.52
C VAL A 31 14.64 -3.24 10.94
N GLY A 32 15.85 -2.89 11.36
CA GLY A 32 16.45 -3.45 12.58
C GLY A 32 16.57 -4.97 12.45
N ASP A 33 16.03 -5.70 13.42
CA ASP A 33 15.98 -7.17 13.44
C ASP A 33 14.70 -7.75 12.79
N GLU A 34 13.81 -6.88 12.29
CA GLU A 34 12.55 -7.28 11.64
C GLU A 34 12.65 -7.23 10.11
N LEU A 35 11.72 -7.91 9.44
CA LEU A 35 11.49 -7.76 8.00
C LEU A 35 10.16 -7.04 7.79
N TRP A 36 10.20 -5.92 7.09
CA TRP A 36 9.00 -5.17 6.74
C TRP A 36 8.69 -5.34 5.26
N VAL A 37 7.40 -5.42 4.94
CA VAL A 37 6.86 -5.51 3.59
C VAL A 37 5.93 -4.32 3.35
N ALA A 38 6.09 -3.65 2.22
CA ALA A 38 5.11 -2.68 1.73
C ALA A 38 4.50 -3.21 0.42
N GLY A 39 3.21 -2.98 0.23
CA GLY A 39 2.49 -3.48 -0.94
C GLY A 39 1.03 -3.02 -0.93
N ARG A 40 0.27 -3.43 -1.95
CA ARG A 40 -1.15 -3.09 -2.06
C ARG A 40 -2.02 -4.23 -1.52
N ALA A 41 -2.99 -3.90 -0.67
CA ALA A 41 -3.96 -4.85 -0.10
C ALA A 41 -5.39 -4.33 -0.23
N PHE A 42 -6.35 -5.24 -0.12
CA PHE A 42 -7.76 -4.88 -0.05
C PHE A 42 -8.07 -4.14 1.26
N SER A 43 -8.81 -3.04 1.17
CA SER A 43 -9.21 -2.23 2.33
C SER A 43 -9.96 -3.04 3.39
N GLU A 44 -10.82 -3.98 2.96
CA GLU A 44 -11.60 -4.83 3.86
C GLU A 44 -10.75 -5.77 4.73
N GLN A 45 -9.49 -6.02 4.34
CA GLN A 45 -8.57 -6.84 5.13
C GLN A 45 -7.80 -6.01 6.17
N LEU A 46 -7.69 -4.70 5.97
CA LEU A 46 -6.91 -3.81 6.81
C LEU A 46 -7.71 -3.41 8.06
N PRO A 47 -7.05 -3.16 9.21
CA PRO A 47 -7.74 -2.67 10.39
C PRO A 47 -8.46 -1.35 10.11
N PRO A 48 -9.78 -1.23 10.37
CA PRO A 48 -10.53 -0.01 10.06
C PRO A 48 -9.97 1.24 10.75
N SER A 49 -9.36 1.08 11.93
CA SER A 49 -8.72 2.17 12.68
C SER A 49 -7.44 2.71 12.06
N MET A 50 -6.84 1.97 11.11
CA MET A 50 -5.62 2.38 10.39
C MET A 50 -5.93 2.97 9.02
N LEU A 51 -7.17 2.81 8.52
CA LEU A 51 -7.54 3.32 7.20
C LEU A 51 -7.48 4.87 7.21
N PRO A 52 -6.83 5.49 6.21
CA PRO A 52 -6.87 6.92 6.02
C PRO A 52 -8.31 7.43 5.86
N PRO A 53 -8.59 8.70 6.21
CA PRO A 53 -9.89 9.30 5.92
C PRO A 53 -10.14 9.34 4.41
N GLU A 54 -11.36 9.02 4.00
CA GLU A 54 -11.77 9.17 2.61
C GLU A 54 -11.77 10.66 2.21
N PRO A 55 -11.44 10.99 0.94
CA PRO A 55 -11.54 12.37 0.44
C PRO A 55 -12.98 12.92 0.50
N SER A 56 -13.10 14.24 0.44
CA SER A 56 -14.39 14.92 0.35
C SER A 56 -15.24 14.42 -0.84
N PRO A 57 -16.58 14.40 -0.73
CA PRO A 57 -17.47 14.03 -1.84
C PRO A 57 -17.20 14.83 -3.12
N GLU A 58 -16.85 16.12 -2.99
CA GLU A 58 -16.48 16.97 -4.13
C GLU A 58 -15.20 16.49 -4.82
N LYS A 59 -14.18 16.08 -4.04
CA LYS A 59 -12.94 15.49 -4.57
C LYS A 59 -13.23 14.16 -5.26
N ILE A 60 -14.01 13.28 -4.64
CA ILE A 60 -14.40 11.99 -5.23
C ILE A 60 -15.14 12.22 -6.55
N ALA A 61 -16.11 13.13 -6.59
CA ALA A 61 -16.82 13.49 -7.82
C ALA A 61 -15.87 14.06 -8.90
N SER A 62 -14.82 14.78 -8.49
CA SER A 62 -13.81 15.27 -9.42
C SER A 62 -12.93 14.15 -9.99
N LEU A 63 -12.52 13.20 -9.16
CA LEU A 63 -11.74 12.03 -9.58
C LEU A 63 -12.57 11.11 -10.50
N ALA A 64 -13.85 10.91 -10.16
CA ALA A 64 -14.79 10.12 -10.95
C ALA A 64 -15.01 10.64 -12.38
N ARG A 65 -14.84 11.94 -12.62
CA ARG A 65 -14.89 12.52 -13.99
C ARG A 65 -13.70 12.11 -14.85
N GLN A 66 -12.59 11.67 -14.25
CA GLN A 66 -11.39 11.25 -14.97
C GLN A 66 -11.34 9.73 -15.12
N ASP A 67 -11.73 9.02 -14.06
CA ASP A 67 -11.79 7.57 -14.04
C ASP A 67 -12.96 7.15 -13.13
N GLU A 68 -13.99 6.56 -13.72
CA GLU A 68 -15.21 6.14 -13.03
C GLU A 68 -14.93 5.16 -11.88
N ARG A 69 -13.81 4.41 -11.95
CA ARG A 69 -13.40 3.48 -10.90
C ARG A 69 -13.04 4.22 -9.59
N LEU A 70 -12.65 5.49 -9.69
CA LEU A 70 -12.35 6.34 -8.54
C LEU A 70 -13.61 6.89 -7.86
N ALA A 71 -14.82 6.63 -8.37
CA ALA A 71 -16.07 7.05 -7.74
C ALA A 71 -16.41 6.22 -6.49
N LYS A 72 -15.84 5.02 -6.33
CA LYS A 72 -16.19 4.09 -5.25
C LYS A 72 -15.72 4.60 -3.89
N SER A 73 -16.63 4.76 -2.94
CA SER A 73 -16.34 5.18 -1.56
C SER A 73 -17.12 4.30 -0.58
N PRO A 74 -16.48 3.67 0.42
CA PRO A 74 -15.02 3.60 0.60
C PRO A 74 -14.35 2.85 -0.54
N GLN A 75 -13.07 3.13 -0.78
CA GLN A 75 -12.33 2.54 -1.89
C GLN A 75 -11.72 1.17 -1.55
N ASP A 76 -11.41 0.39 -2.57
CA ASP A 76 -11.13 -1.05 -2.42
C ASP A 76 -9.70 -1.40 -2.04
N TRP A 77 -8.73 -0.51 -2.29
CA TRP A 77 -7.32 -0.88 -2.27
C TRP A 77 -6.47 0.18 -1.62
N HIS A 78 -5.62 -0.18 -0.68
CA HIS A 78 -4.61 0.75 -0.15
C HIS A 78 -3.21 0.15 -0.28
N THR A 79 -2.23 1.03 -0.44
CA THR A 79 -0.84 0.73 -0.10
C THR A 79 -0.71 0.65 1.42
N ALA A 80 -0.14 -0.42 1.94
CA ALA A 80 0.08 -0.62 3.36
C ALA A 80 1.46 -1.21 3.63
N ILE A 81 1.88 -1.13 4.88
CA ILE A 81 3.15 -1.61 5.41
C ILE A 81 2.84 -2.59 6.53
N TRP A 82 3.51 -3.73 6.51
CA TRP A 82 3.42 -4.76 7.53
C TRP A 82 4.82 -5.16 7.99
N ARG A 83 4.94 -5.69 9.21
CA ARG A 83 6.08 -6.55 9.59
C ARG A 83 5.73 -8.01 9.38
N ILE A 84 6.72 -8.81 9.04
CA ILE A 84 6.60 -10.26 8.91
C ILE A 84 6.90 -10.88 10.28
N VAL A 85 5.92 -11.60 10.85
CA VAL A 85 6.04 -12.34 12.11
C VAL A 85 5.71 -13.81 11.85
N GLY A 86 6.73 -14.65 11.78
CA GLY A 86 6.55 -16.07 11.46
C GLY A 86 6.01 -16.28 10.05
N ASP A 87 4.76 -16.74 9.95
CA ASP A 87 3.97 -16.92 8.72
C ASP A 87 2.81 -15.93 8.60
N GLN A 88 2.83 -14.84 9.37
CA GLN A 88 1.82 -13.79 9.33
C GLN A 88 2.42 -12.43 9.03
N LEU A 89 1.56 -11.53 8.56
CA LEU A 89 1.82 -10.11 8.43
C LEU A 89 1.06 -9.36 9.51
N GLU A 90 1.75 -8.50 10.24
CA GLU A 90 1.14 -7.59 11.21
C GLU A 90 1.17 -6.17 10.64
N PRO A 91 0.02 -5.49 10.52
CA PRO A 91 -0.05 -4.17 9.90
C PRO A 91 0.62 -3.11 10.78
N ILE A 92 1.41 -2.25 10.16
CA ILE A 92 2.10 -1.13 10.79
C ILE A 92 1.41 0.18 10.42
N LEU A 93 1.16 0.40 9.13
CA LEU A 93 0.63 1.64 8.59
C LEU A 93 -0.13 1.38 7.29
N VAL A 94 -1.19 2.14 7.05
CA VAL A 94 -1.86 2.24 5.75
C VAL A 94 -1.62 3.65 5.21
N LEU A 95 -1.17 3.75 3.96
CA LEU A 95 -0.87 5.03 3.33
C LEU A 95 -2.12 5.61 2.67
N PRO A 96 -2.31 6.95 2.70
CA PRO A 96 -3.35 7.61 1.92
C PRO A 96 -3.06 7.39 0.45
N SER A 97 -3.80 6.48 -0.16
CA SER A 97 -3.60 5.98 -1.51
C SER A 97 -4.90 5.41 -2.06
N ARG A 98 -5.31 5.83 -3.27
CA ARG A 98 -6.55 5.42 -3.94
C ARG A 98 -6.30 4.86 -5.32
N GLY A 99 -7.24 4.00 -5.76
CA GLY A 99 -7.32 3.52 -7.13
C GLY A 99 -6.17 2.56 -7.42
N ASP A 100 -5.48 2.76 -8.55
CA ASP A 100 -4.22 2.09 -8.76
C ASP A 100 -3.13 2.70 -7.88
N ASN A 101 -2.65 1.91 -6.92
CA ASN A 101 -1.66 2.31 -5.91
C ASN A 101 -0.70 1.16 -5.54
N ALA A 102 -0.33 0.37 -6.55
CA ALA A 102 0.65 -0.70 -6.40
C ALA A 102 2.09 -0.20 -6.58
N TYR A 103 3.04 -1.12 -6.42
CA TYR A 103 4.48 -0.92 -6.65
C TYR A 103 5.15 0.13 -5.75
N PRO A 104 4.99 0.05 -4.40
CA PRO A 104 5.78 0.91 -3.52
C PRO A 104 7.27 0.59 -3.64
N GLY A 105 8.09 1.63 -3.53
CA GLY A 105 9.52 1.57 -3.26
C GLY A 105 9.80 1.87 -1.79
N MET A 106 10.85 1.27 -1.24
CA MET A 106 11.17 1.39 0.18
C MET A 106 12.69 1.49 0.40
N VAL A 107 13.10 2.52 1.13
CA VAL A 107 14.47 2.78 1.60
C VAL A 107 14.44 2.90 3.12
N VAL A 108 15.34 2.16 3.78
CA VAL A 108 15.47 2.14 5.24
C VAL A 108 16.74 2.90 5.60
N GLU A 109 16.60 3.94 6.41
CA GLU A 109 17.73 4.67 7.01
C GLU A 109 17.80 4.37 8.51
N GLU A 110 18.70 5.00 9.26
CA GLU A 110 18.90 4.72 10.69
C GLU A 110 17.66 5.08 11.51
N ASP A 111 17.16 6.30 11.34
CA ASP A 111 16.09 6.96 12.11
C ASP A 111 14.75 7.05 11.38
N ARG A 112 14.70 6.67 10.09
CA ARG A 112 13.48 6.81 9.28
C ARG A 112 13.33 5.74 8.21
N LEU A 113 12.11 5.64 7.69
CA LEU A 113 11.72 4.86 6.53
C LEU A 113 11.18 5.82 5.46
N LEU A 114 11.71 5.72 4.24
CA LEU A 114 11.25 6.47 3.08
C LEU A 114 10.51 5.54 2.12
N ILE A 115 9.27 5.89 1.79
CA ILE A 115 8.42 5.13 0.88
C ILE A 115 8.06 6.02 -0.31
N SER A 116 8.35 5.55 -1.52
CA SER A 116 7.77 6.12 -2.74
C SER A 116 6.60 5.26 -3.17
N TYR A 117 5.44 5.84 -3.45
CA TYR A 117 4.30 5.06 -3.92
C TYR A 117 3.50 5.85 -4.95
N TYR A 118 3.00 5.13 -5.96
CA TYR A 118 2.08 5.67 -6.95
C TYR A 118 0.66 5.69 -6.36
N SER A 119 -0.15 6.70 -6.69
CA SER A 119 -1.58 6.68 -6.37
C SER A 119 -2.39 7.60 -7.29
N GLN A 120 -3.64 7.23 -7.57
CA GLN A 120 -4.60 8.03 -8.33
C GLN A 120 -5.33 9.09 -7.46
N HIS A 121 -4.59 9.73 -6.56
CA HIS A 121 -4.98 10.71 -5.52
C HIS A 121 -5.90 10.22 -4.39
N ASP A 122 -5.49 10.48 -3.14
CA ASP A 122 -6.26 10.12 -1.94
C ASP A 122 -6.16 11.15 -0.80
N VAL A 123 -5.79 12.40 -1.12
CA VAL A 123 -5.70 13.47 -0.11
C VAL A 123 -6.40 14.73 -0.62
N ASP A 124 -7.26 15.31 0.23
CA ASP A 124 -7.96 16.56 -0.08
C ASP A 124 -6.98 17.71 -0.35
N ASN A 125 -5.81 17.70 0.33
CA ASN A 125 -4.75 18.69 0.14
C ASN A 125 -3.89 18.48 -1.12
N GLY A 126 -4.17 17.42 -1.90
CA GLY A 126 -3.49 17.19 -3.19
C GLY A 126 -4.03 18.10 -4.29
N PRO A 127 -3.28 18.28 -5.40
CA PRO A 127 -3.71 19.15 -6.49
C PRO A 127 -5.08 18.72 -7.02
N THR A 128 -5.88 19.71 -7.43
CA THR A 128 -7.14 19.44 -8.13
C THR A 128 -6.80 19.21 -9.59
N PRO A 129 -7.00 18.00 -10.13
CA PRO A 129 -6.57 17.72 -11.49
C PRO A 129 -7.51 18.40 -12.48
N LYS A 130 -6.96 18.97 -13.55
CA LYS A 130 -7.74 19.68 -14.57
C LYS A 130 -8.42 18.71 -15.54
N PRO A 131 -9.46 19.16 -16.29
CA PRO A 131 -10.03 18.33 -17.35
C PRO A 131 -8.97 17.86 -18.35
N GLY A 132 -8.84 16.54 -18.51
CA GLY A 132 -7.85 15.91 -19.40
C GLY A 132 -6.49 15.57 -18.76
N GLU A 133 -6.24 15.97 -17.50
CA GLU A 133 -5.10 15.48 -16.73
C GLU A 133 -5.47 14.16 -16.02
N TYR A 134 -4.49 13.25 -15.89
CA TYR A 134 -4.67 12.04 -15.09
C TYR A 134 -4.34 12.35 -13.62
N ALA A 135 -5.24 11.96 -12.71
CA ALA A 135 -5.12 12.04 -11.25
C ALA A 135 -3.96 11.22 -10.63
N SER A 136 -2.96 10.84 -11.40
CA SER A 136 -1.91 9.91 -10.98
C SER A 136 -0.64 10.65 -10.61
N GLU A 137 -0.18 10.49 -9.37
CA GLU A 137 1.07 11.07 -8.90
C GLU A 137 1.94 10.05 -8.14
N ILE A 138 3.22 10.38 -8.03
CA ILE A 138 4.15 9.69 -7.12
C ILE A 138 4.18 10.48 -5.81
N TYR A 139 3.87 9.79 -4.72
CA TYR A 139 3.93 10.30 -3.36
C TYR A 139 5.20 9.80 -2.69
N LEU A 140 5.73 10.63 -1.80
CA LEU A 140 6.83 10.27 -0.91
C LEU A 140 6.31 10.37 0.53
N ALA A 141 6.38 9.27 1.26
CA ALA A 141 6.10 9.22 2.69
C ALA A 141 7.40 9.03 3.47
N GLU A 142 7.55 9.80 4.54
CA GLU A 142 8.61 9.65 5.54
C GLU A 142 7.96 9.19 6.84
N ILE A 143 8.46 8.08 7.40
CA ILE A 143 8.01 7.53 8.67
C ILE A 143 9.20 7.55 9.62
N ILE A 144 9.10 8.36 10.67
CA ILE A 144 10.12 8.45 11.73
C ILE A 144 9.97 7.24 12.64
N LYS A 145 11.10 6.60 12.96
CA LYS A 145 11.14 5.41 13.84
C LYS A 145 11.03 5.76 15.32
#